data_AF-A0A9Q0Z4U6-F1
#
_entry.id   AF-A0A9Q0Z4U6-F1
#
_cell.length_a   1.000
_cell.length_b   1.000
_cell.length_c   1.000
_cell.angle_alpha   90.00
_cell.angle_beta   90.00
_cell.angle_gamma   90.00
#
_symmetry.space_group_name_H-M   'P 1'
#
loop_
_entity.id
_entity.type
_entity.pdbx_description
1 polymer ?
#
loop_
_entity_poly.entity_id
_entity_poly.type
_entity_poly.pdbx_seq_one_letter_code
_entity_poly.pdbx_strand_id
1 'polypeptide(L)'
;MGSALETLCGQAYGAKQYHMLGIHTQRAMLTLLTVSIPLAIIWFYTGTILLSLGQNSEISAGAGTFNRWMIPSLFAYGLLQCLNRLLQTQNNVFPMMLSSGATSLLHILVCWGLVFRCELGSKGAALAITISNWINVFLLAIYVKYSPACAKTWTGFSKEALHDIFSFVKLAVPSAIMICLEYWSFEMVVLLSGLLPNPKLEASVLSISLNTCWMVYMISVGLGGTISTRVSNELGAGRPQGARLAICVMIIIALSEGAAVGILTILARKVWGKLYSNEEEVIRYVADMMPLLALSDFLDGFQCVLSGAARGCGWQKLCSFINLGAYYVVAIPLAVLFAFIFHIGGMGLWMGIICGLVVQVVALVAINACTDWDREAAKAISQVEKTGIGHHGT
;
A
#
# COMPACT_ATOMS: atom_id res chain seq x y z
N MET A 1 1.27 -0.36 8.38
CA MET A 1 1.82 0.33 9.57
C MET A 1 3.02 1.22 9.26
N GLY A 2 3.96 0.82 8.38
CA GLY A 2 5.14 1.65 8.06
C GLY A 2 4.86 3.03 7.46
N SER A 3 3.68 3.23 6.86
CA SER A 3 3.23 4.52 6.33
C SER A 3 3.06 5.63 7.38
N ALA A 4 3.00 5.31 8.68
CA ALA A 4 3.06 6.32 9.74
C ALA A 4 4.36 7.13 9.75
N LEU A 5 5.45 6.55 9.23
CA LEU A 5 6.71 7.25 9.04
C LEU A 5 6.60 8.39 8.01
N GLU A 6 5.66 8.33 7.07
CA GLU A 6 5.45 9.41 6.10
C GLU A 6 5.06 10.71 6.83
N THR A 7 4.24 10.64 7.88
CA THR A 7 3.93 11.79 8.75
C THR A 7 5.12 12.14 9.65
N LEU A 8 5.60 11.17 10.44
CA LEU A 8 6.55 11.45 11.53
C LEU A 8 7.92 11.87 10.99
N CYS A 9 8.51 11.09 10.09
CA CYS A 9 9.79 11.43 9.49
C CYS A 9 9.68 12.64 8.56
N GLY A 10 8.58 12.77 7.81
CA GLY A 10 8.37 13.90 6.91
C GLY A 10 8.23 15.24 7.64
N GLN A 11 7.38 15.30 8.66
CA GLN A 11 7.23 16.52 9.47
C GLN A 11 8.53 16.87 10.21
N ALA A 12 9.23 15.87 10.78
CA ALA A 12 10.53 16.08 11.40
C ALA A 12 11.59 16.58 10.40
N TYR A 13 11.58 16.08 9.16
CA TYR A 13 12.48 16.53 8.10
C TYR A 13 12.21 17.98 7.72
N GLY A 14 10.94 18.36 7.54
CA GLY A 14 10.51 19.73 7.30
C GLY A 14 10.96 20.71 8.38
N ALA A 15 10.84 20.28 9.64
CA ALA A 15 11.28 21.03 10.81
C ALA A 15 12.80 21.01 11.04
N LYS A 16 13.58 20.35 10.17
CA LYS A 16 15.03 20.15 10.27
C LYS A 16 15.49 19.36 11.50
N GLN A 17 14.60 18.60 12.12
CA GLN A 17 14.91 17.67 13.21
C GLN A 17 15.46 16.36 12.66
N TYR A 18 16.59 16.43 11.95
CA TYR A 18 17.10 15.30 11.16
C TYR A 18 17.37 14.04 11.98
N HIS A 19 17.89 14.17 13.20
CA HIS A 19 18.19 13.03 14.07
C HIS A 19 16.94 12.20 14.43
N MET A 20 15.77 12.86 14.52
CA MET A 20 14.50 12.20 14.86
C MET A 20 14.05 11.21 13.78
N LEU A 21 14.46 11.38 12.52
CA LEU A 21 14.12 10.44 11.46
C LEU A 21 14.66 9.03 11.76
N GLY A 22 15.91 8.95 12.22
CA GLY A 22 16.54 7.68 12.61
C GLY A 22 15.83 7.05 13.79
N ILE A 23 15.48 7.84 14.81
CA ILE A 23 14.77 7.38 16.01
C ILE A 23 13.38 6.85 15.65
N HIS A 24 12.59 7.61 14.88
CA HIS A 24 11.27 7.16 14.42
C HIS A 24 11.36 5.91 13.56
N THR A 25 12.36 5.83 12.67
CA THR A 25 12.58 4.65 11.82
C THR A 25 12.90 3.41 12.65
N GLN A 26 13.78 3.52 13.66
CA GLN A 26 14.11 2.42 14.57
C GLN A 26 12.90 1.98 15.39
N ARG A 27 12.13 2.93 15.92
CA ARG A 27 10.87 2.66 16.65
C ARG A 27 9.88 1.91 15.77
N ALA A 28 9.76 2.30 14.50
CA ALA A 28 8.93 1.61 13.53
C ALA A 28 9.47 0.21 13.22
N MET A 29 10.78 0.02 13.03
CA MET A 29 11.39 -1.30 12.84
C MET A 29 11.05 -2.23 13.99
N LEU A 30 11.23 -1.80 15.24
CA LEU A 30 10.88 -2.59 16.42
C LEU A 30 9.39 -2.95 16.42
N THR A 31 8.52 -1.97 16.21
CA THR A 31 7.07 -2.17 16.18
C THR A 31 6.64 -3.15 15.09
N LEU A 32 7.16 -2.99 13.86
CA LEU A 32 6.81 -3.84 12.73
C LEU A 32 7.36 -5.25 12.91
N LEU A 33 8.58 -5.43 13.44
CA LEU A 33 9.12 -6.74 13.77
C LEU A 33 8.27 -7.45 14.82
N THR A 34 7.83 -6.74 15.87
CA THR A 34 6.94 -7.29 16.89
C THR A 34 5.58 -7.70 16.30
N VAL A 35 4.98 -6.88 15.43
CA VAL A 35 3.70 -7.21 14.77
C VAL A 35 3.85 -8.34 13.73
N SER A 36 5.04 -8.51 13.14
CA SER A 36 5.31 -9.65 12.26
C SER A 36 5.27 -10.99 13.00
N ILE A 37 5.45 -11.04 14.32
CA ILE A 37 5.37 -12.30 15.11
C ILE A 37 3.95 -12.89 15.10
N PRO A 38 2.89 -12.20 15.54
CA PRO A 38 1.53 -12.75 15.46
C PRO A 38 1.10 -13.01 14.02
N LEU A 39 1.52 -12.18 13.05
CA LEU A 39 1.26 -12.44 11.63
C LEU A 39 1.93 -13.72 11.13
N ALA A 40 3.16 -14.00 11.56
CA ALA A 40 3.86 -15.23 11.24
C ALA A 40 3.15 -16.46 11.81
N ILE A 41 2.58 -16.36 13.01
CA ILE A 41 1.76 -17.43 13.61
C ILE A 41 0.51 -17.68 12.74
N ILE A 42 -0.20 -16.62 12.33
CA ILE A 42 -1.36 -16.73 11.43
C ILE A 42 -0.94 -17.41 10.11
N TRP A 43 0.17 -16.97 9.52
CA TRP A 43 0.69 -17.55 8.27
C TRP A 43 1.08 -19.02 8.41
N PHE A 44 1.65 -19.40 9.56
CA PHE A 44 2.00 -20.79 9.84
C PHE A 44 0.77 -21.72 9.85
N TYR A 45 -0.36 -21.22 10.37
CA TYR A 45 -1.63 -21.93 10.44
C TYR A 45 -2.55 -21.72 9.23
N THR A 46 -2.10 -21.05 8.16
CA THR A 46 -2.91 -20.78 6.95
C THR A 46 -3.64 -22.03 6.45
N GLY A 47 -2.94 -23.17 6.31
CA GLY A 47 -3.57 -24.39 5.81
C GLY A 47 -4.70 -24.91 6.71
N THR A 48 -4.51 -24.83 8.03
CA THR A 48 -5.55 -25.22 9.01
C THR A 48 -6.73 -24.25 8.99
N ILE A 49 -6.45 -22.95 8.87
CA ILE A 49 -7.48 -21.91 8.76
C ILE A 49 -8.31 -22.14 7.51
N LEU A 50 -7.70 -22.34 6.35
CA LEU A 50 -8.41 -22.59 5.09
C LEU A 50 -9.25 -23.89 5.15
N LEU A 51 -8.70 -24.95 5.72
CA LEU A 51 -9.45 -26.19 5.97
C LEU A 51 -10.67 -25.95 6.86
N SER A 52 -10.53 -25.19 7.95
CA SER A 52 -11.66 -24.86 8.84
C SER A 52 -12.74 -24.01 8.18
N LEU A 53 -12.37 -23.26 7.14
CA LEU A 53 -13.29 -22.49 6.29
C LEU A 53 -13.88 -23.31 5.14
N GLY A 54 -13.66 -24.64 5.13
CA GLY A 54 -14.23 -25.55 4.14
C GLY A 54 -13.51 -25.61 2.80
N GLN A 55 -12.28 -25.11 2.71
CA GLN A 55 -11.48 -25.19 1.48
C GLN A 55 -10.97 -26.61 1.22
N ASN A 56 -10.69 -26.92 -0.04
CA ASN A 56 -10.12 -28.21 -0.45
C ASN A 56 -8.80 -28.50 0.29
N SER A 57 -8.59 -29.77 0.67
CA SER A 57 -7.45 -30.17 1.51
C SER A 57 -6.10 -30.02 0.83
N GLU A 58 -6.00 -30.31 -0.47
CA GLU A 58 -4.77 -30.16 -1.25
C GLU A 58 -4.43 -28.68 -1.46
N ILE A 59 -5.42 -27.86 -1.81
CA ILE A 59 -5.26 -26.41 -1.96
C ILE A 59 -4.81 -25.78 -0.63
N SER A 60 -5.46 -26.16 0.47
CA SER A 60 -5.12 -25.68 1.81
C SER A 60 -3.72 -26.10 2.23
N ALA A 61 -3.31 -27.33 1.93
CA ALA A 61 -1.95 -27.81 2.19
C ALA A 61 -0.89 -27.07 1.36
N GLY A 62 -1.19 -26.79 0.09
CA GLY A 62 -0.37 -25.99 -0.82
C GLY A 62 -0.17 -24.56 -0.31
N ALA A 63 -1.26 -23.86 -0.01
CA ALA A 63 -1.23 -22.50 0.54
C ALA A 63 -0.53 -22.42 1.90
N GLY A 64 -0.81 -23.39 2.79
CA GLY A 64 -0.14 -23.50 4.08
C GLY A 64 1.37 -23.72 3.95
N THR A 65 1.80 -24.56 3.01
CA THR A 65 3.21 -24.75 2.71
C THR A 65 3.83 -23.47 2.17
N PHE A 66 3.22 -22.83 1.17
CA PHE A 66 3.73 -21.60 0.58
C PHE A 66 3.91 -20.48 1.63
N ASN A 67 2.89 -20.22 2.45
CA ASN A 67 2.94 -19.18 3.49
C ASN A 67 4.01 -19.46 4.56
N ARG A 68 4.22 -20.72 4.97
CA ARG A 68 5.30 -21.07 5.92
C ARG A 68 6.68 -20.70 5.38
N TRP A 69 6.93 -20.95 4.09
CA TRP A 69 8.20 -20.59 3.45
C TRP A 69 8.34 -19.08 3.21
N MET A 70 7.23 -18.33 3.18
CA MET A 70 7.24 -16.87 3.11
C MET A 70 7.38 -16.17 4.47
N ILE A 71 7.29 -16.87 5.61
CA ILE A 71 7.37 -16.24 6.95
C ILE A 71 8.59 -15.31 7.11
N PRO A 72 9.83 -15.68 6.71
CA PRO A 72 10.97 -14.78 6.88
C PRO A 72 10.86 -13.50 6.03
N SER A 73 10.09 -13.54 4.94
CA SER A 73 9.78 -12.39 4.09
C SER A 73 8.97 -11.32 4.82
N LEU A 74 8.10 -11.70 5.79
CA LEU A 74 7.34 -10.74 6.60
C LEU A 74 8.27 -9.78 7.36
N PHE A 75 9.33 -10.32 7.96
CA PHE A 75 10.30 -9.55 8.71
C PHE A 75 11.14 -8.66 7.79
N ALA A 76 11.61 -9.22 6.67
CA ALA A 76 12.33 -8.45 5.64
C ALA A 76 11.49 -7.29 5.12
N TYR A 77 10.24 -7.56 4.73
CA TYR A 77 9.34 -6.55 4.19
C TYR A 77 9.04 -5.46 5.22
N GLY A 78 8.84 -5.82 6.50
CA GLY A 78 8.68 -4.84 7.58
C GLY A 78 9.86 -3.87 7.68
N LEU A 79 11.09 -4.37 7.68
CA LEU A 79 12.31 -3.55 7.69
C LEU A 79 12.45 -2.71 6.42
N LEU A 80 12.16 -3.32 5.26
CA LEU A 80 12.23 -2.67 3.95
C LEU A 80 11.27 -1.47 3.88
N GLN A 81 10.05 -1.60 4.39
CA GLN A 81 9.10 -0.49 4.45
C GLN A 81 9.63 0.67 5.30
N CYS A 82 10.29 0.39 6.43
CA CYS A 82 10.90 1.43 7.27
C CYS A 82 12.05 2.15 6.57
N LEU A 83 12.98 1.41 5.95
CA LEU A 83 14.11 1.98 5.21
C LEU A 83 13.65 2.83 4.02
N ASN A 84 12.67 2.34 3.27
CA ASN A 84 12.06 3.10 2.17
C ASN A 84 11.49 4.43 2.65
N ARG A 85 10.76 4.47 3.77
CA ARG A 85 10.15 5.71 4.28
C ARG A 85 11.18 6.67 4.85
N LEU A 86 12.23 6.17 5.48
CA LEU A 86 13.37 6.98 5.89
C LEU A 86 13.96 7.74 4.71
N LEU A 87 14.22 7.07 3.59
CA LEU A 87 14.82 7.67 2.40
C LEU A 87 13.82 8.57 1.64
N GLN A 88 12.59 8.11 1.47
CA GLN A 88 11.53 8.80 0.74
C GLN A 88 11.18 10.15 1.38
N THR A 89 11.05 10.23 2.70
CA THR A 89 10.68 11.48 3.41
C THR A 89 11.74 12.58 3.29
N GLN A 90 12.99 12.19 3.00
CA GLN A 90 14.10 13.11 2.75
C GLN A 90 14.22 13.53 1.28
N ASN A 91 13.30 13.09 0.42
CA ASN A 91 13.39 13.21 -1.04
C ASN A 91 14.56 12.42 -1.68
N ASN A 92 15.11 11.42 -0.98
CA ASN A 92 16.21 10.59 -1.49
C ASN A 92 15.69 9.27 -2.08
N VAL A 93 15.05 9.35 -3.25
CA VAL A 93 14.32 8.21 -3.86
C VAL A 93 15.17 7.33 -4.79
N PHE A 94 16.29 7.85 -5.31
CA PHE A 94 17.14 7.11 -6.25
C PHE A 94 17.70 5.79 -5.70
N PRO A 95 18.22 5.72 -4.46
CA PRO A 95 18.71 4.46 -3.90
C PRO A 95 17.62 3.40 -3.79
N MET A 96 16.39 3.82 -3.45
CA MET A 96 15.21 2.94 -3.39
C MET A 96 14.86 2.37 -4.76
N MET A 97 14.86 3.22 -5.79
CA MET A 97 14.59 2.83 -7.17
C MET A 97 15.65 1.84 -7.69
N LEU A 98 16.94 2.18 -7.52
CA LEU A 98 18.05 1.36 -8.00
C LEU A 98 18.11 -0.01 -7.30
N SER A 99 17.97 -0.04 -5.97
CA SER A 99 17.96 -1.28 -5.20
C SER A 99 16.78 -2.17 -5.57
N SER A 100 15.58 -1.59 -5.74
CA SER A 100 14.39 -2.34 -6.15
C SER A 100 14.50 -2.88 -7.58
N GLY A 101 15.03 -2.08 -8.52
CA GLY A 101 15.28 -2.53 -9.89
C GLY A 101 16.31 -3.66 -9.96
N ALA A 102 17.46 -3.49 -9.29
CA ALA A 102 18.50 -4.52 -9.23
C ALA A 102 17.99 -5.82 -8.58
N THR A 103 17.24 -5.69 -7.48
CA THR A 103 16.65 -6.84 -6.79
C THR A 103 15.61 -7.56 -7.66
N SER A 104 14.80 -6.82 -8.42
CA SER A 104 13.78 -7.39 -9.31
C SER A 104 14.41 -8.17 -10.47
N LEU A 105 15.49 -7.64 -11.06
CA LEU A 105 16.25 -8.36 -12.10
C LEU A 105 16.89 -9.63 -11.54
N LEU A 106 17.51 -9.54 -10.36
CA LEU A 106 18.10 -10.69 -9.69
C LEU A 106 17.05 -11.73 -9.28
N HIS A 107 15.84 -11.29 -8.91
CA HIS A 107 14.74 -12.16 -8.53
C HIS A 107 14.39 -13.15 -9.65
N ILE A 108 14.45 -12.75 -10.92
CA ILE A 108 14.20 -13.65 -12.06
C ILE A 108 15.17 -14.85 -12.02
N LEU A 109 16.46 -14.59 -11.83
CA LEU A 109 17.50 -15.62 -11.79
C LEU A 109 17.37 -16.51 -10.54
N VAL A 110 17.14 -15.90 -9.37
CA VAL A 110 16.97 -16.62 -8.10
C VAL A 110 15.72 -17.50 -8.14
N CYS A 111 14.61 -16.97 -8.64
CA CYS A 111 13.36 -17.71 -8.78
C CYS A 111 13.53 -18.87 -9.76
N TRP A 112 14.10 -18.64 -10.94
CA TRP A 112 14.37 -19.70 -11.91
C TRP A 112 15.26 -20.81 -11.32
N GLY A 113 16.35 -20.42 -10.64
CA GLY A 113 17.27 -21.37 -10.02
C GLY A 113 16.59 -22.22 -8.93
N LEU A 114 15.84 -21.59 -8.03
CA LEU A 114 15.19 -22.32 -6.93
C LEU A 114 14.01 -23.17 -7.40
N VAL A 115 13.21 -22.67 -8.33
CA VAL A 115 12.01 -23.38 -8.83
C VAL A 115 12.41 -24.54 -9.74
N PHE A 116 13.26 -24.31 -10.74
CA PHE A 116 13.56 -25.29 -11.79
C PHE A 116 14.86 -26.05 -11.55
N ARG A 117 15.93 -25.39 -11.10
CA ARG A 117 17.24 -26.05 -10.96
C ARG A 117 17.36 -26.82 -9.64
N CYS A 118 16.83 -26.27 -8.56
CA CYS A 118 16.76 -26.94 -7.26
C CYS A 118 15.47 -27.75 -7.07
N GLU A 119 14.57 -27.74 -8.06
CA GLU A 119 13.30 -28.50 -8.07
C GLU A 119 12.41 -28.26 -6.83
N LEU A 120 12.48 -27.05 -6.24
CA LEU A 120 11.69 -26.71 -5.05
C LEU A 120 10.24 -26.31 -5.39
N GLY A 121 9.89 -26.18 -6.67
CA GLY A 121 8.55 -25.80 -7.12
C GLY A 121 8.05 -24.51 -6.45
N SER A 122 6.82 -24.52 -5.93
CA SER A 122 6.21 -23.35 -5.27
C SER A 122 6.94 -22.91 -4.00
N LYS A 123 7.59 -23.83 -3.27
CA LYS A 123 8.46 -23.49 -2.12
C LYS A 123 9.66 -22.65 -2.59
N GLY A 124 10.21 -22.99 -3.76
CA GLY A 124 11.29 -22.25 -4.40
C GLY A 124 10.88 -20.81 -4.72
N ALA A 125 9.67 -20.61 -5.23
CA ALA A 125 9.14 -19.27 -5.49
C ALA A 125 8.96 -18.44 -4.20
N ALA A 126 8.38 -19.03 -3.14
CA ALA A 126 8.25 -18.38 -1.83
C ALA A 126 9.62 -17.99 -1.23
N LEU A 127 10.61 -18.88 -1.34
CA LEU A 127 11.97 -18.63 -0.87
C LEU A 127 12.68 -17.56 -1.72
N ALA A 128 12.46 -17.55 -3.04
CA ALA A 128 13.02 -16.53 -3.93
C ALA A 128 12.53 -15.12 -3.55
N ILE A 129 11.24 -14.96 -3.24
CA ILE A 129 10.68 -13.69 -2.76
C ILE A 129 11.36 -13.27 -1.46
N THR A 130 11.51 -14.21 -0.54
CA THR A 130 12.17 -13.98 0.76
C THR A 130 13.60 -13.50 0.58
N ILE A 131 14.39 -14.19 -0.26
CA ILE A 131 15.79 -13.83 -0.54
C ILE A 131 15.86 -12.45 -1.18
N SER A 132 15.03 -12.17 -2.20
CA SER A 132 14.98 -10.86 -2.86
C SER A 132 14.67 -9.73 -1.88
N ASN A 133 13.69 -9.91 -1.00
CA ASN A 133 13.37 -8.90 0.02
C ASN A 133 14.53 -8.65 0.97
N TRP A 134 15.22 -9.70 1.44
CA TRP A 134 16.40 -9.54 2.29
C TRP A 134 17.57 -8.86 1.58
N ILE A 135 17.82 -9.19 0.30
CA ILE A 135 18.82 -8.50 -0.51
C ILE A 135 18.51 -7.00 -0.56
N ASN A 136 17.24 -6.63 -0.80
CA ASN A 136 16.84 -5.22 -0.84
C ASN A 136 17.04 -4.53 0.53
N VAL A 137 16.68 -5.20 1.63
CA VAL A 137 16.96 -4.71 2.99
C VAL A 137 18.45 -4.45 3.19
N PHE A 138 19.33 -5.39 2.81
CA PHE A 138 20.77 -5.22 2.98
C PHE A 138 21.32 -4.09 2.11
N LEU A 139 20.92 -3.99 0.84
CA LEU A 139 21.34 -2.91 -0.04
C LEU A 139 20.98 -1.53 0.54
N LEU A 140 19.74 -1.36 1.00
CA LEU A 140 19.30 -0.11 1.60
C LEU A 140 19.93 0.15 2.97
N ALA A 141 20.11 -0.87 3.80
CA ALA A 141 20.77 -0.72 5.10
C ALA A 141 22.24 -0.30 4.95
N ILE A 142 22.96 -0.89 3.99
CA ILE A 142 24.33 -0.48 3.63
C ILE A 142 24.33 0.98 3.16
N TYR A 143 23.42 1.35 2.26
CA TYR A 143 23.32 2.72 1.77
C TYR A 143 23.05 3.70 2.92
N VAL A 144 22.06 3.43 3.78
CA VAL A 144 21.70 4.30 4.92
C VAL A 144 22.86 4.43 5.91
N LYS A 145 23.62 3.36 6.14
CA LYS A 145 24.75 3.36 7.09
C LYS A 145 25.97 4.14 6.58
N TYR A 146 26.29 4.04 5.29
CA TYR A 146 27.56 4.55 4.76
C TYR A 146 27.42 5.78 3.86
N SER A 147 26.23 6.10 3.35
CA SER A 147 26.03 7.26 2.48
C SER A 147 26.13 8.58 3.27
N PRO A 148 26.92 9.56 2.79
CA PRO A 148 26.96 10.91 3.37
C PRO A 148 25.57 11.58 3.39
N ALA A 149 24.69 11.21 2.45
CA ALA A 149 23.33 11.75 2.37
C ALA A 149 22.48 11.42 3.61
N CYS A 150 22.78 10.31 4.29
CA CYS A 150 22.03 9.86 5.47
C CYS A 150 22.72 10.21 6.80
N ALA A 151 23.91 10.83 6.78
CA ALA A 151 24.73 11.02 7.97
C ALA A 151 24.05 11.84 9.08
N LYS A 152 23.19 12.81 8.72
CA LYS A 152 22.42 13.62 9.70
C LYS A 152 21.14 12.94 10.19
N THR A 153 20.63 11.98 9.43
CA THR A 153 19.34 11.33 9.69
C THR A 153 19.48 9.95 10.29
N TRP A 154 20.66 9.35 10.19
CA TRP A 154 21.00 8.06 10.77
C TRP A 154 22.34 8.14 11.50
N THR A 155 22.28 8.29 12.82
CA THR A 155 23.45 8.42 13.70
C THR A 155 23.81 7.12 14.43
N GLY A 156 23.22 6.00 14.02
CA GLY A 156 23.35 4.71 14.68
C GLY A 156 22.13 4.34 15.54
N PHE A 157 22.21 3.22 16.23
CA PHE A 157 21.11 2.74 17.08
C PHE A 157 21.01 3.56 18.37
N SER A 158 19.79 3.96 18.74
CA SER A 158 19.50 4.75 19.94
C SER A 158 18.50 4.03 20.84
N LYS A 159 18.68 4.13 22.16
CA LYS A 159 17.70 3.64 23.15
C LYS A 159 16.41 4.45 23.14
N GLU A 160 16.43 5.69 22.63
CA GLU A 160 15.24 6.54 22.48
C GLU A 160 14.18 5.93 21.55
N ALA A 161 14.58 5.00 20.67
CA ALA A 161 13.66 4.25 19.83
C ALA A 161 12.70 3.36 20.66
N LEU A 162 13.10 2.98 21.89
CA LEU A 162 12.28 2.18 22.81
C LEU A 162 11.25 3.03 23.57
N HIS A 163 11.41 4.35 23.59
CA HIS A 163 10.46 5.26 24.21
C HIS A 163 9.35 5.63 23.22
N ASP A 164 8.18 6.00 23.76
CA ASP A 164 7.05 6.52 22.99
C ASP A 164 6.53 5.61 21.84
N ILE A 165 6.69 4.29 21.99
CA ILE A 165 6.17 3.28 21.05
C ILE A 165 4.64 3.42 20.92
N PHE A 166 3.94 3.71 22.02
CA PHE A 166 2.49 3.83 22.03
C PHE A 166 1.98 4.95 21.11
N SER A 167 2.65 6.12 21.09
CA SER A 167 2.27 7.21 20.20
C SER A 167 2.49 6.85 18.72
N PHE A 168 3.57 6.12 18.41
CA PHE A 168 3.77 5.56 17.07
C PHE A 168 2.63 4.60 16.70
N VAL A 169 2.29 3.65 17.57
CA VAL A 169 1.22 2.67 17.34
C VAL A 169 -0.14 3.35 17.14
N LYS A 170 -0.43 4.42 17.90
CA LYS A 170 -1.66 5.21 17.78
C LYS A 170 -1.86 5.83 16.39
N LEU A 171 -0.78 6.12 15.67
CA LEU A 171 -0.81 6.59 14.28
C LEU A 171 -0.72 5.43 13.27
N ALA A 172 0.09 4.43 13.57
CA ALA A 172 0.37 3.29 12.69
C ALA A 172 -0.81 2.34 12.52
N VAL A 173 -1.62 2.12 13.56
CA VAL A 173 -2.81 1.27 13.52
C VAL A 173 -3.87 1.85 12.56
N PRO A 174 -4.32 3.12 12.71
CA PRO A 174 -5.22 3.72 11.74
C PRO A 174 -4.67 3.72 10.32
N SER A 175 -3.36 3.97 10.15
CA SER A 175 -2.69 3.92 8.84
C SER A 175 -2.75 2.53 8.21
N ALA A 176 -2.64 1.47 9.01
CA ALA A 176 -2.80 0.10 8.54
C ALA A 176 -4.26 -0.20 8.20
N ILE A 177 -5.19 0.11 9.11
CA ILE A 177 -6.63 -0.12 8.91
C ILE A 177 -7.11 0.58 7.63
N MET A 178 -6.69 1.83 7.39
CA MET A 178 -7.03 2.57 6.19
C MET A 178 -6.70 1.80 4.90
N ILE A 179 -5.48 1.25 4.78
CA ILE A 179 -5.03 0.48 3.61
C ILE A 179 -5.70 -0.91 3.58
N CYS A 180 -5.78 -1.58 4.74
CA CYS A 180 -6.36 -2.92 4.83
C CYS A 180 -7.84 -2.95 4.48
N LEU A 181 -8.64 -1.97 4.92
CA LEU A 181 -10.07 -1.91 4.62
C LEU A 181 -10.33 -1.86 3.11
N GLU A 182 -9.54 -1.07 2.40
CA GLU A 182 -9.56 -0.97 0.94
C GLU A 182 -9.19 -2.31 0.30
N TYR A 183 -8.02 -2.87 0.64
CA TYR A 183 -7.53 -4.11 0.04
C TYR A 183 -8.46 -5.30 0.30
N TRP A 184 -8.93 -5.44 1.53
CA TRP A 184 -9.85 -6.52 1.90
C TRP A 184 -11.21 -6.39 1.23
N SER A 185 -11.66 -5.18 0.87
CA SER A 185 -12.93 -5.02 0.14
C SER A 185 -12.85 -5.59 -1.29
N PHE A 186 -11.71 -5.41 -1.96
CA PHE A 186 -11.43 -6.01 -3.26
C PHE A 186 -11.35 -7.54 -3.17
N GLU A 187 -10.70 -8.08 -2.13
CA GLU A 187 -10.67 -9.53 -1.88
C GLU A 187 -12.07 -10.08 -1.58
N MET A 188 -12.90 -9.35 -0.83
CA MET A 188 -14.30 -9.72 -0.58
C MET A 188 -15.09 -9.80 -1.88
N VAL A 189 -14.89 -8.89 -2.84
CA VAL A 189 -15.53 -8.96 -4.15
C VAL A 189 -15.13 -10.21 -4.93
N VAL A 190 -13.86 -10.60 -4.91
CA VAL A 190 -13.45 -11.87 -5.53
C VAL A 190 -14.07 -13.06 -4.83
N LEU A 191 -14.10 -13.07 -3.49
CA LEU A 191 -14.76 -14.15 -2.74
C LEU A 191 -16.25 -14.24 -3.08
N LEU A 192 -16.95 -13.11 -3.18
CA LEU A 192 -18.36 -13.06 -3.57
C LEU A 192 -18.59 -13.57 -5.00
N SER A 193 -17.64 -13.37 -5.91
CA SER A 193 -17.75 -13.89 -7.28
C SER A 193 -17.85 -15.42 -7.35
N GLY A 194 -17.26 -16.12 -6.38
CA GLY A 194 -17.37 -17.57 -6.25
C GLY A 194 -18.78 -18.06 -5.90
N LEU A 195 -19.70 -17.16 -5.55
CA LEU A 195 -21.11 -17.47 -5.25
C LEU A 195 -22.04 -17.17 -6.44
N LEU A 196 -21.53 -16.61 -7.53
CA LEU A 196 -22.31 -16.33 -8.74
C LEU A 196 -22.60 -17.62 -9.54
N PRO A 197 -23.61 -17.62 -10.44
CA PRO A 197 -24.05 -18.82 -11.16
C PRO A 197 -22.96 -19.54 -11.96
N ASN A 198 -22.01 -18.81 -12.54
CA ASN A 198 -20.83 -19.37 -13.21
C ASN A 198 -19.55 -18.97 -12.46
N PRO A 199 -19.25 -19.62 -11.31
CA PRO A 199 -18.21 -19.14 -10.39
C PRO A 199 -16.80 -19.24 -10.99
N LYS A 200 -16.56 -20.18 -11.92
CA LYS A 200 -15.25 -20.31 -12.60
C LYS A 200 -14.97 -19.14 -13.54
N LEU A 201 -15.96 -18.76 -14.35
CA LEU A 201 -15.84 -17.62 -15.25
C LEU A 201 -15.71 -16.31 -14.47
N GLU A 202 -16.61 -16.08 -13.52
CA GLU A 202 -16.66 -14.84 -12.74
C GLU A 202 -15.40 -14.62 -11.90
N ALA A 203 -14.92 -15.65 -11.20
CA ALA A 203 -13.69 -15.58 -10.42
C ALA A 203 -12.47 -15.35 -11.32
N SER A 204 -12.41 -15.98 -12.50
CA SER A 204 -11.29 -15.79 -13.44
C SER A 204 -11.25 -14.36 -13.96
N VAL A 205 -12.38 -13.83 -14.42
CA VAL A 205 -12.49 -12.46 -14.95
C VAL A 205 -12.19 -11.42 -13.87
N LEU A 206 -12.70 -11.60 -12.66
CA LEU A 206 -12.43 -10.68 -11.54
C LEU A 206 -10.99 -10.78 -11.03
N SER A 207 -10.37 -11.96 -11.08
CA SER A 207 -8.95 -12.11 -10.75
C SER A 207 -8.06 -11.40 -11.77
N ILE A 208 -8.37 -11.52 -13.07
CA ILE A 208 -7.67 -10.77 -14.13
C ILE A 208 -7.87 -9.26 -13.95
N SER A 209 -9.10 -8.85 -13.63
CA SER A 209 -9.45 -7.45 -13.37
C SER A 209 -8.67 -6.87 -12.20
N LEU A 210 -8.62 -7.58 -11.05
CA LEU A 210 -7.83 -7.17 -9.90
C LEU A 210 -6.35 -7.10 -10.22
N ASN A 211 -5.79 -8.09 -10.92
CA ASN A 211 -4.38 -8.08 -11.27
C ASN A 211 -4.03 -6.86 -12.14
N THR A 212 -4.92 -6.51 -13.06
CA THR A 212 -4.81 -5.31 -13.91
C THR A 212 -4.83 -4.04 -13.06
N CYS A 213 -5.81 -3.90 -12.17
CA CYS A 213 -5.91 -2.75 -11.27
C CYS A 213 -4.70 -2.65 -10.34
N TRP A 214 -4.21 -3.76 -9.76
CA TRP A 214 -3.01 -3.76 -8.92
C TRP A 214 -1.76 -3.30 -9.66
N MET A 215 -1.61 -3.69 -10.93
CA MET A 215 -0.50 -3.27 -11.77
C MET A 215 -0.52 -1.74 -11.98
N VAL A 216 -1.68 -1.20 -12.33
CA VAL A 216 -1.88 0.24 -12.56
C VAL A 216 -1.74 1.03 -11.25
N TYR A 217 -2.33 0.53 -10.16
CA TYR A 217 -2.33 1.16 -8.84
C TYR A 217 -0.93 1.43 -8.28
N MET A 218 0.10 0.69 -8.71
CA MET A 218 1.49 0.98 -8.29
C MET A 218 1.96 2.39 -8.71
N ILE A 219 1.46 2.92 -9.83
CA ILE A 219 1.74 4.29 -10.25
C ILE A 219 1.11 5.27 -9.25
N SER A 220 -0.16 5.04 -8.91
CA SER A 220 -0.93 5.83 -7.94
C SER A 220 -0.30 5.81 -6.55
N VAL A 221 0.18 4.65 -6.07
CA VAL A 221 0.92 4.52 -4.81
C VAL A 221 2.18 5.39 -4.82
N GLY A 222 2.90 5.46 -5.94
CA GLY A 222 4.05 6.33 -6.12
C GLY A 222 3.68 7.82 -5.99
N LEU A 223 2.60 8.25 -6.63
CA LEU A 223 2.08 9.62 -6.52
C LEU A 223 1.61 9.93 -5.10
N GLY A 224 0.85 9.02 -4.48
CA GLY A 224 0.38 9.11 -3.10
C GLY A 224 1.51 9.21 -2.08
N GLY A 225 2.58 8.44 -2.25
CA GLY A 225 3.78 8.56 -1.43
C GLY A 225 4.51 9.89 -1.64
N THR A 226 4.57 10.38 -2.88
CA THR A 226 5.21 11.66 -3.21
C THR A 226 4.47 12.83 -2.55
N ILE A 227 3.15 12.91 -2.69
CA ILE A 227 2.37 13.98 -2.06
C ILE A 227 2.40 13.89 -0.54
N SER A 228 2.38 12.68 0.03
CA SER A 228 2.52 12.50 1.47
C SER A 228 3.82 13.13 1.97
N THR A 229 4.96 12.83 1.33
CA THR A 229 6.26 13.44 1.65
C THR A 229 6.25 14.96 1.49
N ARG A 230 5.71 15.48 0.39
CA ARG A 230 5.71 16.93 0.14
C ARG A 230 4.87 17.67 1.18
N VAL A 231 3.65 17.20 1.45
CA VAL A 231 2.75 17.80 2.45
C VAL A 231 3.35 17.71 3.84
N SER A 232 3.87 16.55 4.26
CA SER A 232 4.50 16.41 5.58
C SER A 232 5.69 17.34 5.76
N ASN A 233 6.53 17.49 4.73
CA ASN A 233 7.71 18.34 4.79
C ASN A 233 7.34 19.83 4.85
N GLU A 234 6.37 20.28 4.05
CA GLU A 234 5.92 21.68 4.08
C GLU A 234 5.20 22.03 5.39
N LEU A 235 4.36 21.12 5.92
CA LEU A 235 3.70 21.30 7.21
C LEU A 235 4.72 21.35 8.36
N GLY A 236 5.68 20.43 8.39
CA GLY A 236 6.77 20.44 9.37
C GLY A 236 7.66 21.69 9.30
N ALA A 237 7.79 22.28 8.11
CA ALA A 237 8.51 23.54 7.91
C ALA A 237 7.69 24.80 8.24
N GLY A 238 6.43 24.65 8.65
CA GLY A 238 5.53 25.78 8.93
C GLY A 238 5.08 26.52 7.67
N ARG A 239 4.99 25.84 6.52
CA ARG A 239 4.69 26.42 5.21
C ARG A 239 3.36 25.90 4.65
N PRO A 240 2.22 26.37 5.17
CA PRO A 240 0.90 25.88 4.75
C PRO A 240 0.60 26.16 3.27
N GLN A 241 1.07 27.27 2.71
CA GLN A 241 0.92 27.57 1.28
C GLN A 241 1.70 26.57 0.40
N GLY A 242 2.87 26.11 0.86
CA GLY A 242 3.66 25.08 0.17
C GLY A 242 2.93 23.75 0.12
N ALA A 243 2.28 23.36 1.23
CA ALA A 243 1.44 22.16 1.29
C ALA A 243 0.24 22.24 0.32
N ARG A 244 -0.47 23.38 0.29
CA ARG A 244 -1.59 23.61 -0.65
C ARG A 244 -1.13 23.53 -2.12
N LEU A 245 0.00 24.15 -2.43
CA LEU A 245 0.57 24.11 -3.78
C LEU A 245 0.94 22.68 -4.18
N ALA A 246 1.57 21.91 -3.29
CA ALA A 246 1.91 20.52 -3.55
C ALA A 246 0.68 19.67 -3.89
N ILE A 247 -0.43 19.87 -3.18
CA ILE A 247 -1.70 19.17 -3.44
C ILE A 247 -2.26 19.57 -4.79
N CYS A 248 -2.32 20.87 -5.10
CA CYS A 248 -2.81 21.35 -6.39
C CYS A 248 -2.03 20.76 -7.57
N VAL A 249 -0.69 20.80 -7.50
CA VAL A 249 0.19 20.21 -8.52
C VAL A 249 -0.04 18.71 -8.65
N MET A 250 -0.14 17.98 -7.53
CA MET A 250 -0.33 16.54 -7.59
C MET A 250 -1.71 16.14 -8.13
N ILE A 251 -2.75 16.93 -7.84
CA ILE A 251 -4.08 16.73 -8.43
C ILE A 251 -4.01 16.83 -9.95
N ILE A 252 -3.33 17.83 -10.50
CA ILE A 252 -3.16 17.98 -11.95
C ILE A 252 -2.40 16.78 -12.54
N ILE A 253 -1.34 16.33 -11.87
CA ILE A 253 -0.57 15.16 -12.29
C ILE A 253 -1.44 13.91 -12.29
N ALA A 254 -2.20 13.66 -11.22
CA ALA A 254 -3.06 12.48 -11.10
C ALA A 254 -4.22 12.49 -12.10
N LEU A 255 -4.81 13.65 -12.38
CA LEU A 255 -5.84 13.76 -13.42
C LEU A 255 -5.26 13.48 -14.82
N SER A 256 -4.06 13.97 -15.09
CA SER A 256 -3.38 13.76 -16.38
C SER A 256 -2.95 12.30 -16.55
N GLU A 257 -2.37 11.72 -15.51
CA GLU A 257 -1.92 10.33 -15.48
C GLU A 257 -3.10 9.36 -15.54
N GLY A 258 -4.12 9.55 -14.70
CA GLY A 258 -5.33 8.73 -14.71
C GLY A 258 -6.07 8.79 -16.06
N ALA A 259 -6.12 9.95 -16.70
CA ALA A 259 -6.71 10.07 -18.04
C ALA A 259 -5.91 9.27 -19.09
N ALA A 260 -4.58 9.36 -19.06
CA ALA A 260 -3.72 8.61 -19.97
C ALA A 260 -3.88 7.10 -19.76
N VAL A 261 -3.82 6.64 -18.51
CA VAL A 261 -4.03 5.23 -18.14
C VAL A 261 -5.41 4.75 -18.55
N GLY A 262 -6.47 5.48 -18.22
CA GLY A 262 -7.84 5.11 -18.57
C GLY A 262 -8.04 4.97 -20.08
N ILE A 263 -7.48 5.89 -20.88
CA ILE A 263 -7.50 5.80 -22.35
C ILE A 263 -6.75 4.54 -22.81
N LEU A 264 -5.55 4.28 -22.31
CA LEU A 264 -4.75 3.11 -22.69
C LEU A 264 -5.46 1.80 -22.33
N THR A 265 -6.08 1.71 -21.14
CA THR A 265 -6.88 0.57 -20.71
C THR A 265 -8.05 0.32 -21.68
N ILE A 266 -8.80 1.36 -22.04
CA ILE A 266 -9.92 1.23 -22.99
C ILE A 266 -9.46 0.81 -24.39
N LEU A 267 -8.30 1.30 -24.85
CA LEU A 267 -7.72 0.92 -26.15
C LEU A 267 -7.23 -0.53 -26.15
N ALA A 268 -6.65 -0.99 -25.04
CA ALA A 268 -6.14 -2.35 -24.89
C ALA A 268 -7.24 -3.40 -24.67
N ARG A 269 -8.52 -3.00 -24.48
CA ARG A 269 -9.59 -3.90 -24.03
C ARG A 269 -9.74 -5.21 -24.79
N LYS A 270 -9.55 -5.19 -26.12
CA LYS A 270 -9.74 -6.38 -26.98
C LYS A 270 -8.55 -7.34 -27.01
N VAL A 271 -7.39 -6.90 -26.51
CA VAL A 271 -6.14 -7.69 -26.51
C VAL A 271 -5.73 -8.13 -25.11
N TRP A 272 -6.11 -7.37 -24.08
CA TRP A 272 -5.65 -7.59 -22.71
C TRP A 272 -5.99 -8.98 -22.16
N GLY A 273 -7.24 -9.44 -22.34
CA GLY A 273 -7.66 -10.77 -21.87
C GLY A 273 -6.86 -11.94 -22.47
N LYS A 274 -6.28 -11.76 -23.66
CA LYS A 274 -5.47 -12.79 -24.35
C LYS A 274 -4.13 -13.04 -23.67
N LEU A 275 -3.66 -12.12 -22.81
CA LEU A 275 -2.44 -12.31 -22.01
C LEU A 275 -2.66 -13.27 -20.84
N TYR A 276 -3.91 -13.48 -20.43
CA TYR A 276 -4.26 -14.24 -19.23
C TYR A 276 -4.96 -15.58 -19.54
N SER A 277 -5.78 -15.64 -20.59
CA SER A 277 -6.58 -16.82 -20.89
C SER A 277 -6.62 -17.12 -22.39
N ASN A 278 -6.79 -18.39 -22.72
CA ASN A 278 -7.07 -18.88 -24.07
C ASN A 278 -8.58 -19.10 -24.31
N GLU A 279 -9.41 -18.96 -23.28
CA GLU A 279 -10.86 -19.15 -23.38
C GLU A 279 -11.53 -17.88 -23.92
N GLU A 280 -12.20 -17.99 -25.07
CA GLU A 280 -12.83 -16.84 -25.74
C GLU A 280 -13.88 -16.13 -24.87
N GLU A 281 -14.61 -16.88 -24.04
CA GLU A 281 -15.62 -16.33 -23.12
C GLU A 281 -14.97 -15.42 -22.07
N VAL A 282 -13.86 -15.85 -21.45
CA VAL A 282 -13.09 -15.04 -20.49
C VAL A 282 -12.53 -13.80 -21.19
N ILE A 283 -11.94 -13.95 -22.37
CA ILE A 283 -11.34 -12.84 -23.13
C ILE A 283 -12.39 -11.76 -23.45
N ARG A 284 -13.57 -12.19 -23.91
CA ARG A 284 -14.67 -11.27 -24.24
C ARG A 284 -15.19 -10.56 -22.99
N TYR A 285 -15.39 -11.29 -21.91
CA TYR A 285 -15.91 -10.70 -20.69
C TYR A 285 -14.92 -9.73 -20.02
N VAL A 286 -13.62 -10.04 -20.03
CA VAL A 286 -12.57 -9.08 -19.64
C VAL A 286 -12.65 -7.83 -20.52
N ALA A 287 -12.79 -7.97 -21.84
CA ALA A 287 -12.90 -6.81 -22.74
C ALA A 287 -14.11 -5.90 -22.40
N ASP A 288 -15.20 -6.47 -21.94
CA ASP A 288 -16.39 -5.73 -21.50
C ASP A 288 -16.21 -5.11 -20.10
N MET A 289 -15.37 -5.71 -19.23
CA MET A 289 -14.99 -5.15 -17.92
C MET A 289 -14.05 -3.95 -18.02
N MET A 290 -13.17 -3.90 -19.03
CA MET A 290 -12.10 -2.89 -19.14
C MET A 290 -12.55 -1.43 -19.06
N PRO A 291 -13.71 -1.00 -19.59
CA PRO A 291 -14.22 0.36 -19.34
C PRO A 291 -14.53 0.66 -17.87
N LEU A 292 -15.04 -0.32 -17.11
CA LEU A 292 -15.23 -0.18 -15.67
C LEU A 292 -13.89 -0.12 -14.95
N LEU A 293 -12.91 -0.93 -15.38
CA LEU A 293 -11.55 -0.89 -14.82
C LEU A 293 -10.88 0.47 -15.07
N ALA A 294 -11.02 1.02 -16.27
CA ALA A 294 -10.50 2.34 -16.60
C ALA A 294 -11.10 3.44 -15.70
N LEU A 295 -12.40 3.34 -15.38
CA LEU A 295 -13.05 4.26 -14.46
C LEU A 295 -12.58 4.06 -13.02
N SER A 296 -12.49 2.81 -12.54
CA SER A 296 -12.00 2.53 -11.19
C SER A 296 -10.55 2.97 -11.02
N ASP A 297 -9.67 2.67 -11.98
CA ASP A 297 -8.25 3.05 -11.96
C ASP A 297 -8.07 4.57 -11.93
N PHE A 298 -8.89 5.31 -12.69
CA PHE A 298 -8.89 6.77 -12.66
C PHE A 298 -9.28 7.31 -11.28
N LEU A 299 -10.35 6.77 -10.69
CA LEU A 299 -10.83 7.17 -9.37
C LEU A 299 -9.83 6.80 -8.26
N ASP A 300 -9.24 5.60 -8.34
CA ASP A 300 -8.21 5.10 -7.43
C ASP A 300 -6.96 5.96 -7.50
N GLY A 301 -6.51 6.35 -8.70
CA GLY A 301 -5.38 7.25 -8.88
C GLY A 301 -5.58 8.58 -8.15
N PHE A 302 -6.75 9.17 -8.34
CA PHE A 302 -7.12 10.43 -7.69
C PHE A 302 -7.28 10.30 -6.18
N GLN A 303 -7.95 9.24 -5.72
CA GLN A 303 -8.11 8.90 -4.31
C GLN A 303 -6.75 8.69 -3.63
N CYS A 304 -5.82 8.00 -4.28
CA CYS A 304 -4.55 7.60 -3.67
C CYS A 304 -3.69 8.83 -3.36
N VAL A 305 -3.76 9.85 -4.21
CA VAL A 305 -3.15 11.16 -3.97
C VAL A 305 -3.77 11.86 -2.76
N LEU A 306 -5.11 11.91 -2.67
CA LEU A 306 -5.77 12.56 -1.54
C LEU A 306 -5.53 11.81 -0.22
N SER A 307 -5.56 10.48 -0.24
CA SER A 307 -5.19 9.62 0.89
C SER A 307 -3.72 9.81 1.28
N GLY A 308 -2.82 9.98 0.30
CA GLY A 308 -1.42 10.33 0.52
C GLY A 308 -1.26 11.68 1.21
N ALA A 309 -1.94 12.72 0.74
CA ALA A 309 -1.94 14.02 1.37
C ALA A 309 -2.44 13.94 2.83
N ALA A 310 -3.51 13.17 3.07
CA ALA A 310 -4.03 12.94 4.40
C ALA A 310 -3.04 12.21 5.33
N ARG A 311 -2.25 11.26 4.81
CA ARG A 311 -1.12 10.68 5.56
C ARG A 311 -0.07 11.73 5.89
N GLY A 312 0.28 12.60 4.95
CA GLY A 312 1.21 13.72 5.19
C GLY A 312 0.74 14.68 6.29
N CYS A 313 -0.58 14.93 6.38
CA CYS A 313 -1.21 15.73 7.43
C CYS A 313 -1.35 15.02 8.78
N GLY A 314 -1.28 13.69 8.83
CA GLY A 314 -1.54 12.91 10.05
C GLY A 314 -3.02 12.58 10.28
N TRP A 315 -3.84 12.55 9.23
CA TRP A 315 -5.29 12.31 9.31
C TRP A 315 -5.71 10.84 9.14
N GLN A 316 -4.80 9.89 9.37
CA GLN A 316 -5.05 8.48 9.06
C GLN A 316 -6.24 7.90 9.84
N LYS A 317 -6.52 8.41 11.04
CA LYS A 317 -7.73 8.04 11.79
C LYS A 317 -9.00 8.46 11.09
N LEU A 318 -9.07 9.70 10.62
CA LEU A 318 -10.22 10.20 9.87
C LEU A 318 -10.43 9.39 8.58
N CYS A 319 -9.36 9.20 7.80
CA CYS A 319 -9.42 8.42 6.57
C CYS A 319 -9.83 6.96 6.83
N SER A 320 -9.39 6.34 7.93
CA SER A 320 -9.81 4.97 8.25
C SER A 320 -11.34 4.84 8.45
N PHE A 321 -11.99 5.86 9.04
CA PHE A 321 -13.46 5.89 9.15
C PHE A 321 -14.15 6.12 7.81
N ILE A 322 -13.59 7.00 6.97
CA ILE A 322 -14.11 7.23 5.61
C ILE A 322 -14.05 5.94 4.81
N ASN A 323 -12.92 5.22 4.84
CA ASN A 323 -12.75 3.96 4.13
C ASN A 323 -13.72 2.89 4.63
N LEU A 324 -13.96 2.83 5.95
CA LEU A 324 -14.95 1.92 6.52
C LEU A 324 -16.36 2.20 5.97
N GLY A 325 -16.78 3.47 5.96
CA GLY A 325 -18.07 3.86 5.39
C GLY A 325 -18.16 3.60 3.89
N ALA A 326 -17.16 4.06 3.14
CA ALA A 326 -17.12 3.93 1.68
C ALA A 326 -17.16 2.47 1.22
N TYR A 327 -16.31 1.60 1.77
CA TYR A 327 -16.20 0.23 1.30
C TYR A 327 -17.20 -0.73 1.94
N TYR A 328 -17.46 -0.64 3.25
CA TYR A 328 -18.26 -1.64 3.95
C TYR A 328 -19.72 -1.25 4.12
N VAL A 329 -20.04 0.05 4.17
CA VAL A 329 -21.43 0.52 4.26
C VAL A 329 -22.02 0.80 2.87
N VAL A 330 -21.19 1.19 1.89
CA VAL A 330 -21.65 1.51 0.53
C VAL A 330 -21.22 0.46 -0.48
N ALA A 331 -19.92 0.23 -0.67
CA ALA A 331 -19.43 -0.56 -1.81
C ALA A 331 -19.90 -2.03 -1.77
N ILE A 332 -19.69 -2.72 -0.64
CA ILE A 332 -20.05 -4.15 -0.51
C ILE A 332 -21.57 -4.35 -0.64
N PRO A 333 -22.44 -3.59 0.06
CA PRO A 333 -23.89 -3.74 -0.14
C PRO A 333 -24.34 -3.47 -1.58
N LEU A 334 -23.79 -2.45 -2.24
CA LEU A 334 -24.13 -2.16 -3.64
C LEU A 334 -23.57 -3.20 -4.61
N ALA A 335 -22.38 -3.75 -4.34
CA ALA A 335 -21.81 -4.86 -5.09
C ALA A 335 -22.75 -6.07 -5.03
N VAL A 336 -23.23 -6.42 -3.83
CA VAL A 336 -24.19 -7.52 -3.64
C VAL A 336 -25.51 -7.23 -4.36
N LEU A 337 -26.05 -6.01 -4.23
CA LEU A 337 -27.27 -5.59 -4.90
C LEU A 337 -27.16 -5.73 -6.42
N PHE A 338 -26.12 -5.16 -7.03
CA PHE A 338 -25.93 -5.17 -8.48
C PHE A 338 -25.65 -6.58 -9.01
N ALA A 339 -24.81 -7.36 -8.32
CA ALA A 339 -24.39 -8.67 -8.80
C ALA A 339 -25.49 -9.72 -8.66
N PHE A 340 -26.15 -9.79 -7.50
CA PHE A 340 -27.07 -10.89 -7.16
C PHE A 340 -28.53 -10.56 -7.35
N ILE A 341 -28.95 -9.31 -7.08
CA ILE A 341 -30.36 -8.91 -7.17
C ILE A 341 -30.68 -8.39 -8.56
N PHE A 342 -29.81 -7.56 -9.14
CA PHE A 342 -29.97 -7.08 -10.53
C PHE A 342 -29.34 -8.02 -11.56
N HIS A 343 -28.73 -9.11 -11.12
CA HIS A 343 -28.16 -10.16 -11.98
C HIS A 343 -27.11 -9.64 -12.99
N ILE A 344 -26.32 -8.64 -12.60
CA ILE A 344 -25.24 -8.04 -13.43
C ILE A 344 -23.93 -8.84 -13.30
N GLY A 345 -23.89 -9.88 -12.45
CA GLY A 345 -22.71 -10.74 -12.28
C GLY A 345 -21.49 -10.00 -11.74
N GLY A 346 -20.29 -10.40 -12.18
CA GLY A 346 -19.02 -9.81 -11.76
C GLY A 346 -18.87 -8.32 -12.08
N MET A 347 -19.46 -7.84 -13.18
CA MET A 347 -19.57 -6.40 -13.46
C MET A 347 -20.31 -5.65 -12.35
N GLY A 348 -21.41 -6.23 -11.84
CA GLY A 348 -22.16 -5.67 -10.73
C GLY A 348 -21.33 -5.56 -9.46
N LEU A 349 -20.49 -6.56 -9.18
CA LEU A 349 -19.57 -6.51 -8.04
C LEU A 349 -18.57 -5.34 -8.18
N TRP A 350 -18.02 -5.14 -9.37
CA TRP A 350 -17.08 -4.04 -9.64
C TRP A 350 -17.73 -2.66 -9.60
N MET A 351 -18.96 -2.55 -10.11
CA MET A 351 -19.75 -1.32 -10.01
C MET A 351 -19.95 -0.91 -8.55
N GLY A 352 -20.16 -1.86 -7.64
CA GLY A 352 -20.22 -1.58 -6.20
C GLY A 352 -18.94 -0.96 -5.65
N ILE A 353 -17.77 -1.49 -6.05
CA ILE A 353 -16.47 -0.90 -5.70
C ILE A 353 -16.36 0.55 -6.19
N ILE A 354 -16.73 0.81 -7.45
CA ILE A 354 -16.73 2.17 -8.03
C ILE A 354 -17.60 3.12 -7.19
N CYS A 355 -18.77 2.68 -6.71
CA CYS A 355 -19.59 3.50 -5.81
C CYS A 355 -18.86 3.86 -4.50
N GLY A 356 -18.14 2.90 -3.91
CA GLY A 356 -17.26 3.15 -2.76
C GLY A 356 -16.18 4.18 -3.05
N LEU A 357 -15.49 4.03 -4.17
CA LEU A 357 -14.45 4.96 -4.62
C LEU A 357 -14.98 6.38 -4.78
N VAL A 358 -16.15 6.55 -5.40
CA VAL A 358 -16.79 7.86 -5.55
C VAL A 358 -17.06 8.48 -4.18
N VAL A 359 -17.64 7.73 -3.23
CA VAL A 359 -17.90 8.24 -1.87
C VAL A 359 -16.61 8.66 -1.18
N GLN A 360 -15.56 7.84 -1.28
CA GLN A 360 -14.27 8.13 -0.68
C GLN A 360 -13.61 9.37 -1.28
N VAL A 361 -13.59 9.49 -2.61
CA VAL A 361 -13.07 10.65 -3.34
C VAL A 361 -13.81 11.92 -2.90
N VAL A 362 -15.15 11.91 -2.91
CA VAL A 362 -15.96 13.08 -2.53
C VAL A 362 -15.65 13.50 -1.09
N ALA A 363 -15.57 12.54 -0.15
CA ALA A 363 -15.25 12.83 1.23
C ALA A 363 -13.85 13.44 1.39
N LEU A 364 -12.83 12.88 0.72
CA LEU A 364 -11.46 13.37 0.79
C LEU A 364 -11.28 14.74 0.11
N VAL A 365 -11.99 15.00 -0.99
CA VAL A 365 -12.02 16.33 -1.62
C VAL A 365 -12.65 17.36 -0.67
N ALA A 366 -13.81 17.04 -0.08
CA ALA A 366 -14.47 17.92 0.87
C ALA A 366 -13.58 18.25 2.07
N ILE A 367 -12.89 17.26 2.63
CA ILE A 367 -11.95 17.49 3.74
C ILE A 367 -10.81 18.40 3.32
N ASN A 368 -10.16 18.13 2.18
CA ASN A 368 -9.06 18.98 1.70
C ASN A 368 -9.52 20.42 1.43
N ALA A 369 -10.71 20.60 0.87
CA ALA A 369 -11.28 21.92 0.57
C ALA A 369 -11.66 22.71 1.84
N CYS A 370 -12.17 22.02 2.87
CA CYS A 370 -12.57 22.64 4.14
C CYS A 370 -11.44 22.77 5.16
N THR A 371 -10.21 22.36 4.82
CA THR A 371 -9.10 22.37 5.76
C THR A 371 -8.50 23.76 5.95
N ASP A 372 -8.37 24.16 7.21
CA ASP A 372 -7.52 25.27 7.61
C ASP A 372 -6.05 24.81 7.67
N TRP A 373 -5.33 25.06 6.57
CA TRP A 373 -3.93 24.65 6.44
C TRP A 373 -2.99 25.35 7.42
N ASP A 374 -3.29 26.57 7.85
CA ASP A 374 -2.47 27.30 8.83
C ASP A 374 -2.55 26.59 10.19
N ARG A 375 -3.76 26.13 10.57
CA ARG A 375 -3.97 25.30 11.75
C ARG A 375 -3.25 23.96 11.66
N GLU A 376 -3.24 23.31 10.50
CA GLU A 376 -2.53 22.03 10.34
C GLU A 376 -1.01 22.18 10.42
N ALA A 377 -0.45 23.27 9.88
CA ALA A 377 0.97 23.57 10.03
C ALA A 377 1.35 23.80 11.51
N ALA A 378 0.52 24.55 12.25
CA ALA A 378 0.72 24.76 13.68
C ALA A 378 0.67 23.44 14.49
N LYS A 379 -0.26 22.53 14.15
CA LYS A 379 -0.32 21.19 14.76
C LYS A 379 0.94 20.37 14.48
N ALA A 380 1.43 20.37 13.23
CA ALA A 380 2.63 19.65 12.85
C ALA A 380 3.87 20.15 13.60
N ILE A 381 4.06 21.47 13.71
CA ILE A 381 5.15 22.07 14.49
C ILE A 381 5.06 21.64 15.95
N SER A 382 3.90 21.78 16.60
CA SER A 382 3.71 21.40 17.99
C SER A 382 3.97 19.91 18.23
N GLN A 383 3.60 19.05 17.27
CA GLN A 383 3.88 17.62 17.34
C GLN A 383 5.38 17.34 17.26
N VAL A 384 6.10 17.98 16.34
CA VAL A 384 7.55 17.82 16.22
C VAL A 384 8.27 18.30 17.48
N GLU A 385 7.88 19.45 18.03
CA GLU A 385 8.45 19.98 19.28
C GLU A 385 8.28 19.00 20.44
N LYS A 386 7.08 18.43 20.63
CA LYS A 386 6.85 17.42 21.67
C LYS A 386 7.75 16.20 21.53
N THR A 387 8.01 15.78 20.29
CA THR A 387 8.89 14.63 20.02
C THR A 387 10.38 14.96 20.12
N GLY A 388 10.78 16.21 19.86
CA GLY A 388 12.17 16.66 19.90
C GLY A 388 12.66 17.15 21.27
N ILE A 389 11.73 17.55 22.16
CA ILE A 389 12.07 18.07 23.52
C ILE A 389 12.28 16.92 24.53
N GLY A 390 11.89 15.68 24.21
CA GLY A 390 12.14 14.52 25.06
C GLY A 390 13.59 14.03 25.00
N HIS A 391 14.40 14.41 25.99
CA HIS A 391 15.69 13.79 26.41
C HIS A 391 17.01 14.49 26.06
N HIS A 392 17.04 15.82 25.97
CA HIS A 392 18.30 16.58 26.17
C HIS A 392 18.57 16.96 27.63
N GLY A 393 17.89 16.33 28.59
CA GLY A 393 18.16 16.51 30.01
C GLY A 393 17.73 15.30 30.81
N THR A 394 18.67 14.37 31.02
CA THR A 394 19.02 13.70 32.28
C THR A 394 20.22 12.81 32.04
#